data_AF-A0A358GG10-F1
#
_entry.id   AF-A0A358GG10-F1
#
_cell.length_a   1.000
_cell.length_b   1.000
_cell.length_c   1.000
_cell.angle_alpha   90.00
_cell.angle_beta   90.00
_cell.angle_gamma   90.00
#
_symmetry.space_group_name_H-M   'P 1'
#
loop_
_entity.id
_entity.type
_entity.pdbx_description
1 polymer ?
#
loop_
_entity_poly.entity_id
_entity_poly.type
_entity_poly.pdbx_seq_one_letter_code
_entity_poly.pdbx_strand_id
1 'polypeptide(L)'
;MTDRHEKVKHYLDQMCSQVKAREVHTELRDELGNHMEEMMLDKQQEGFTHEEAAMYAIEQMGDPAVVGKSMHRLHRHRMHWGLLVGLIGLSITSLLLIWIFTTNVADEKYQSLFNNHMIYTIMGLTFMLFFIYFDYRKLKKAAWWIYILLNVLLWINPMISTNFYGMSRFLIAPLGFVIDLTTASVWILPLAIGAIVLEKLRSNCNMQSILTYIAMVALPEVLLFQMSDWVRMFLFGIMSIILFGWLTRKWLYTALGAVVTGSIFVLLLFFADQYGRLERLSVVLNLQDDPYGGYSNISIIEIIQSAGWWGNGIDTTFDMFKTSYLDYPGVLLIDVFGWSAGILLLVGIIWFVASMVKILPRIRDDFGRMIIISITSMFALQIIYSLAMTTGKVPILSIVFPLIGYGNHLLFEYAMLGLLLGIYRRKDTNSKRNEKMRQKVDADPMISS
;
A
#
# COMPACT_ATOMS: atom_id res chain seq x y z
N MET A 1 12.78 -22.93 27.85
CA MET A 1 13.98 -23.41 27.14
C MET A 1 14.32 -24.74 27.76
N THR A 2 13.89 -25.83 27.12
CA THR A 2 14.27 -27.19 27.52
C THR A 2 15.77 -27.35 27.31
N ASP A 3 16.48 -27.86 28.32
CA ASP A 3 17.93 -28.05 28.25
C ASP A 3 18.23 -29.20 27.27
N ARG A 4 18.60 -28.84 26.04
CA ARG A 4 18.83 -29.79 24.95
C ARG A 4 20.22 -30.39 25.04
N HIS A 5 20.32 -31.69 24.76
CA HIS A 5 21.58 -32.40 24.68
C HIS A 5 22.59 -31.65 23.78
N GLU A 6 23.83 -31.48 24.26
CA GLU A 6 24.82 -30.57 23.67
C GLU A 6 25.11 -30.87 22.18
N LYS A 7 25.23 -32.16 21.83
CA LYS A 7 25.41 -32.62 20.44
C LYS A 7 24.26 -32.22 19.50
N VAL A 8 23.01 -32.27 19.97
CA VAL A 8 21.83 -31.86 19.21
C VAL A 8 21.83 -30.35 18.99
N LYS A 9 22.20 -29.59 20.03
CA LYS A 9 22.35 -28.13 19.92
C LYS A 9 23.39 -27.74 18.89
N HIS A 10 24.56 -28.39 18.92
CA HIS A 10 25.62 -28.16 17.94
C HIS A 10 25.19 -28.52 16.50
N TYR A 11 24.48 -29.62 16.32
CA TYR A 11 23.89 -30.00 15.02
C TYR A 11 22.94 -28.90 14.49
N LEU A 12 22.01 -28.44 15.32
CA LEU A 12 21.06 -27.38 14.94
C LEU A 12 21.76 -26.06 14.61
N ASP A 13 22.85 -25.73 15.31
CA ASP A 13 23.66 -24.54 15.05
C ASP A 13 24.37 -24.61 13.69
N GLN A 14 24.99 -25.76 13.37
CA GLN A 14 25.61 -25.98 12.07
C GLN A 14 24.58 -25.94 10.94
N MET A 15 23.42 -26.56 11.12
CA MET A 15 22.34 -26.54 10.13
C MET A 15 21.81 -25.10 9.91
N CYS A 16 21.54 -24.36 10.99
CA CYS A 16 21.06 -22.97 10.91
C CYS A 16 22.08 -22.03 10.25
N SER A 17 23.38 -22.29 10.39
CA SER A 17 24.43 -21.50 9.73
C SER A 17 24.29 -21.46 8.20
N GLN A 18 23.70 -22.49 7.61
CA GLN A 18 23.46 -22.57 6.16
C GLN A 18 22.19 -21.82 5.72
N VAL A 19 21.31 -21.45 6.65
CA VAL A 19 20.04 -20.78 6.37
C VAL A 19 20.21 -19.26 6.49
N LYS A 20 20.22 -18.54 5.35
CA LYS A 20 20.37 -17.06 5.37
C LYS A 20 19.23 -16.32 6.06
N ALA A 21 18.03 -16.89 6.08
CA ALA A 21 16.85 -16.27 6.68
C ALA A 21 16.90 -16.41 8.22
N ARG A 22 17.57 -15.46 8.89
CA ARG A 22 17.71 -15.50 10.36
C ARG A 22 16.39 -15.46 11.12
N GLU A 23 15.35 -14.87 10.54
CA GLU A 23 14.02 -14.78 11.15
C GLU A 23 13.33 -16.14 11.36
N VAL A 24 13.79 -17.21 10.69
CA VAL A 24 13.28 -18.58 10.88
C VAL A 24 14.15 -19.45 11.78
N HIS A 25 15.31 -18.96 12.22
CA HIS A 25 16.27 -19.78 12.99
C HIS A 25 15.67 -20.31 14.28
N THR A 26 14.97 -19.47 15.04
CA THR A 26 14.31 -19.90 16.29
C THR A 26 13.30 -20.99 16.03
N GLU A 27 12.44 -20.83 15.01
CA GLU A 27 11.39 -21.80 14.67
C GLU A 27 11.96 -23.11 14.13
N LEU A 28 12.99 -23.05 13.28
CA LEU A 28 13.69 -24.24 12.77
C LEU A 28 14.39 -25.00 13.89
N ARG A 29 15.01 -24.28 14.83
CA ARG A 29 15.60 -24.89 16.02
C ARG A 29 14.54 -25.58 16.84
N ASP A 30 13.43 -24.90 17.14
CA ASP A 30 12.36 -25.47 17.95
C ASP A 30 11.76 -26.71 17.29
N GLU A 31 11.37 -26.64 16.01
CA GLU A 31 10.77 -27.75 15.27
C GLU A 31 11.71 -28.96 15.14
N LEU A 32 12.89 -28.76 14.53
CA LEU A 32 13.79 -29.87 14.24
C LEU A 32 14.35 -30.44 15.54
N GLY A 33 14.58 -29.59 16.54
CA GLY A 33 15.01 -30.06 17.85
C GLY A 33 13.93 -30.81 18.61
N ASN A 34 12.66 -30.42 18.51
CA ASN A 34 11.56 -31.20 19.10
C ASN A 34 11.41 -32.56 18.40
N HIS A 35 11.51 -32.60 17.08
CA HIS A 35 11.50 -33.87 16.35
C HIS A 35 12.69 -34.77 16.74
N MET A 36 13.87 -34.19 16.96
CA MET A 36 15.03 -34.93 17.46
C MET A 36 14.83 -35.42 18.90
N GLU A 37 14.23 -34.60 19.76
CA GLU A 37 13.87 -35.00 21.12
C GLU A 37 12.86 -36.16 21.13
N GLU A 38 11.84 -36.13 20.27
CA GLU A 38 10.88 -37.23 20.12
C GLU A 38 11.59 -38.53 19.70
N MET A 39 12.46 -38.47 18.68
CA MET A 39 13.26 -39.65 18.28
C MET A 39 14.16 -40.17 19.39
N MET A 40 14.70 -39.27 20.22
CA MET A 40 15.53 -39.64 21.36
C MET A 40 14.71 -40.35 22.44
N LEU A 41 13.51 -39.84 22.75
CA LEU A 41 12.60 -40.45 23.72
C LEU A 41 12.17 -41.85 23.29
N ASP A 42 11.85 -42.05 22.02
CA ASP A 42 11.48 -43.36 21.47
C ASP A 42 12.63 -44.38 21.65
N LYS A 43 13.87 -43.98 21.37
CA LYS A 43 15.03 -44.86 21.60
C LYS A 43 15.36 -45.12 23.05
N GLN A 44 15.12 -44.16 23.94
CA GLN A 44 15.27 -44.38 25.37
C GLN A 44 14.26 -45.41 25.90
N GLN A 45 13.04 -45.44 25.36
CA GLN A 45 12.04 -46.46 25.71
C GLN A 45 12.44 -47.87 25.28
N GLU A 46 13.22 -47.99 24.19
CA GLU A 46 13.83 -49.25 23.77
C GLU A 46 15.03 -49.68 24.64
N GLY A 47 15.41 -48.88 25.65
CA GLY A 47 16.47 -49.19 26.61
C GLY A 47 17.85 -48.63 26.29
N PHE A 48 17.97 -47.76 25.26
CA PHE A 48 19.24 -47.11 24.92
C PHE A 48 19.58 -45.97 25.89
N THR A 49 20.87 -45.71 26.07
CA THR A 49 21.33 -44.58 26.87
C THR A 49 20.99 -43.25 26.19
N HIS A 50 20.94 -42.17 26.98
CA HIS A 50 20.62 -40.84 26.45
C HIS A 50 21.60 -40.37 25.35
N GLU A 51 22.87 -40.77 25.46
CA GLU A 51 23.92 -40.40 24.52
C GLU A 51 23.80 -41.18 23.19
N GLU A 52 23.48 -42.48 23.28
CA GLU A 52 23.20 -43.32 22.10
C GLU A 52 21.95 -42.85 21.36
N ALA A 53 20.89 -42.49 22.10
CA ALA A 53 19.67 -41.93 21.53
C ALA A 53 19.94 -40.59 20.80
N ALA A 54 20.80 -39.73 21.37
CA ALA A 54 21.18 -38.46 20.74
C ALA A 54 21.97 -38.67 19.44
N MET A 55 22.89 -39.64 19.42
CA MET A 55 23.61 -40.01 18.20
C MET A 55 22.68 -40.56 17.13
N TYR A 56 21.77 -41.46 17.50
CA TYR A 56 20.77 -42.00 16.60
C TYR A 56 19.92 -40.89 15.96
N ALA A 57 19.42 -39.94 16.77
CA ALA A 57 18.62 -38.83 16.25
C ALA A 57 19.40 -37.93 15.27
N ILE A 58 20.69 -37.70 15.51
CA ILE A 58 21.56 -36.96 14.58
C ILE A 58 21.76 -37.74 13.28
N GLU A 59 22.02 -39.05 13.37
CA GLU A 59 22.23 -39.91 12.21
C GLU A 59 20.97 -39.98 11.32
N GLN A 60 19.79 -40.09 11.91
CA GLN A 60 18.51 -40.06 11.19
C GLN A 60 18.25 -38.72 10.48
N MET A 61 18.72 -37.61 11.04
CA MET A 61 18.60 -36.30 10.39
C MET A 61 19.58 -36.12 9.22
N GLY A 62 20.69 -36.86 9.21
CA GLY A 62 21.70 -36.82 8.17
C GLY A 62 22.69 -35.66 8.32
N ASP A 63 23.29 -35.23 7.22
CA ASP A 63 24.31 -34.16 7.23
C ASP A 63 23.66 -32.77 7.50
N PRO A 64 24.10 -32.04 8.56
CA PRO A 64 23.54 -30.72 8.88
C PRO A 64 23.71 -29.71 7.74
N ALA A 65 24.75 -29.82 6.91
CA ALA A 65 24.96 -28.93 5.78
C ALA A 65 23.95 -29.16 4.65
N VAL A 66 23.60 -30.43 4.38
CA VAL A 66 22.61 -30.81 3.36
C VAL A 66 21.22 -30.40 3.81
N VAL A 67 20.85 -30.71 5.05
CA VAL A 67 19.58 -30.29 5.67
C VAL A 67 19.50 -28.76 5.71
N GLY A 68 20.58 -28.08 6.09
CA GLY A 68 20.63 -26.63 6.12
C GLY A 68 20.42 -25.98 4.75
N LYS A 69 21.04 -26.52 3.69
CA LYS A 69 20.83 -26.06 2.31
C LYS A 69 19.39 -26.31 1.82
N SER A 70 18.80 -27.44 2.18
CA SER A 70 17.40 -27.76 1.84
C SER A 70 16.43 -26.79 2.54
N MET A 71 16.66 -26.51 3.83
CA MET A 71 15.92 -25.53 4.61
C MET A 71 16.11 -24.11 4.07
N HIS A 72 17.32 -23.75 3.63
CA HIS A 72 17.57 -22.48 2.97
C HIS A 72 16.76 -22.33 1.68
N ARG A 73 16.71 -23.37 0.84
CA ARG A 73 15.93 -23.35 -0.42
C ARG A 73 14.44 -23.12 -0.17
N LEU A 74 13.92 -23.70 0.91
CA LEU A 74 12.51 -23.61 1.30
C LEU A 74 12.14 -22.25 1.91
N HIS A 75 13.08 -21.57 2.57
CA HIS A 75 12.86 -20.27 3.24
C HIS A 75 13.58 -19.11 2.54
N ARG A 76 13.92 -19.26 1.25
CA ARG A 76 14.65 -18.24 0.51
C ARG A 76 13.75 -17.04 0.22
N HIS A 77 14.19 -15.86 0.63
CA HIS A 77 13.57 -14.60 0.23
C HIS A 77 13.60 -14.43 -1.29
N ARG A 78 12.44 -14.13 -1.90
CA ARG A 78 12.31 -13.87 -3.35
C ARG A 78 11.85 -12.44 -3.59
N MET A 79 12.53 -11.72 -4.47
CA MET A 79 12.12 -10.36 -4.87
C MET A 79 11.26 -10.40 -6.13
N HIS A 80 10.26 -9.52 -6.24
CA HIS A 80 9.47 -9.36 -7.46
C HIS A 80 10.14 -8.36 -8.40
N TRP A 81 11.16 -8.81 -9.14
CA TRP A 81 11.99 -7.94 -9.98
C TRP A 81 11.20 -7.11 -10.99
N GLY A 82 10.15 -7.67 -11.62
CA GLY A 82 9.32 -6.90 -12.54
C GLY A 82 8.66 -5.68 -11.88
N LEU A 83 8.24 -5.81 -10.62
CA LEU A 83 7.57 -4.70 -9.92
C LEU A 83 8.59 -3.61 -9.55
N LEU A 84 9.80 -4.01 -9.14
CA LEU A 84 10.90 -3.07 -8.92
C LEU A 84 11.31 -2.33 -10.20
N VAL A 85 11.44 -3.04 -11.33
CA VAL A 85 11.79 -2.42 -12.62
C VAL A 85 10.70 -1.45 -13.07
N GLY A 86 9.43 -1.85 -12.97
CA GLY A 86 8.30 -0.96 -13.28
C GLY A 86 8.29 0.30 -12.40
N LEU A 87 8.51 0.14 -11.10
CA LEU A 87 8.61 1.24 -10.15
C LEU A 87 9.75 2.20 -10.52
N ILE A 88 10.96 1.69 -10.76
CA ILE A 88 12.11 2.51 -11.15
C ILE A 88 11.83 3.25 -12.47
N GLY A 89 11.20 2.58 -13.44
CA GLY A 89 10.78 3.20 -14.71
C GLY A 89 9.80 4.35 -14.51
N LEU A 90 8.79 4.17 -13.66
CA LEU A 90 7.83 5.22 -13.31
C LEU A 90 8.50 6.38 -12.56
N SER A 91 9.41 6.10 -11.62
CA SER A 91 10.18 7.12 -10.89
C SER A 91 11.08 7.95 -11.81
N ILE A 92 11.74 7.31 -12.79
CA ILE A 92 12.56 8.02 -13.78
C ILE A 92 11.67 8.89 -14.67
N THR A 93 10.52 8.36 -15.11
CA THR A 93 9.53 9.12 -15.89
C THR A 93 9.03 10.33 -15.11
N SER A 94 8.75 10.16 -13.81
CA SER A 94 8.36 11.24 -12.89
C SER A 94 9.41 12.35 -12.85
N LEU A 95 10.67 12.00 -12.57
CA LEU A 95 11.78 12.95 -12.50
C LEU A 95 12.01 13.68 -13.82
N LEU A 96 11.90 12.97 -14.94
CA LEU A 96 12.01 13.55 -16.27
C LEU A 96 10.90 14.58 -16.51
N LEU A 97 9.64 14.24 -16.21
CA LEU A 97 8.50 15.13 -16.42
C LEU A 97 8.59 16.39 -15.55
N ILE A 98 8.92 16.26 -14.26
CA ILE A 98 9.07 17.43 -13.41
C ILE A 98 10.23 18.32 -13.86
N TRP A 99 11.33 17.71 -14.33
CA TRP A 99 12.47 18.45 -14.85
C TRP A 99 12.09 19.25 -16.11
N ILE A 100 11.43 18.61 -17.08
CA ILE A 100 10.93 19.28 -18.30
C ILE A 100 9.98 20.41 -17.93
N PHE A 101 9.05 20.18 -17.02
CA PHE A 101 8.13 21.22 -16.57
C PHE A 101 8.86 22.42 -15.95
N THR A 102 9.75 22.19 -14.98
CA THR A 102 10.43 23.27 -14.25
C THR A 102 11.42 24.07 -15.09
N THR A 103 11.94 23.49 -16.17
CA THR A 103 12.87 24.17 -17.10
C THR A 103 12.14 25.02 -18.14
N ASN A 104 10.89 24.68 -18.45
CA ASN A 104 10.09 25.36 -19.49
C ASN A 104 9.00 26.28 -18.94
N VAL A 105 8.88 26.39 -17.62
CA VAL A 105 8.04 27.40 -16.96
C VAL A 105 8.86 28.68 -16.76
N ALA A 106 8.29 29.82 -17.17
CA ALA A 106 8.95 31.12 -17.08
C ALA A 106 9.12 31.66 -15.65
N ASP A 107 8.29 31.22 -14.71
CA ASP A 107 8.30 31.71 -13.32
C ASP A 107 9.36 30.96 -12.48
N GLU A 108 10.38 31.69 -12.05
CA GLU A 108 11.52 31.19 -11.25
C GLU A 108 11.10 30.49 -9.96
N LYS A 109 9.94 30.82 -9.39
CA LYS A 109 9.40 30.18 -8.17
C LYS A 109 9.28 28.67 -8.33
N TYR A 110 9.00 28.19 -9.55
CA TYR A 110 8.76 26.79 -9.85
C TYR A 110 10.05 25.97 -10.03
N GLN A 111 11.20 26.61 -10.24
CA GLN A 111 12.47 25.91 -10.41
C GLN A 111 12.88 25.11 -9.16
N SER A 112 12.47 25.59 -7.97
CA SER A 112 12.71 24.91 -6.70
C SER A 112 11.94 23.59 -6.53
N LEU A 113 10.88 23.37 -7.33
CA LEU A 113 10.03 22.18 -7.22
C LEU A 113 10.76 20.90 -7.64
N PHE A 114 11.67 20.99 -8.62
CA PHE A 114 12.47 19.83 -9.03
C PHE A 114 13.31 19.31 -7.87
N ASN A 115 13.99 20.21 -7.15
CA ASN A 115 14.81 19.85 -5.99
C ASN A 115 13.95 19.21 -4.88
N ASN A 116 12.78 19.79 -4.59
CA ASN A 116 11.86 19.23 -3.59
C ASN A 116 11.38 17.83 -4.01
N HIS A 117 11.00 17.65 -5.28
CA HIS A 117 10.54 16.37 -5.82
C HIS A 117 11.62 15.29 -5.75
N MET A 118 12.86 15.67 -6.08
CA MET A 118 14.02 14.78 -5.97
C MET A 118 14.25 14.34 -4.52
N ILE A 119 14.16 15.27 -3.56
CA ILE A 119 14.29 14.97 -2.12
C ILE A 119 13.18 13.99 -1.68
N TYR A 120 11.92 14.26 -2.02
CA TYR A 120 10.80 13.36 -1.69
C TYR A 120 10.95 11.98 -2.33
N THR A 121 11.49 11.91 -3.56
CA THR A 121 11.77 10.64 -4.23
C THR A 121 12.87 9.85 -3.51
N ILE A 122 13.99 10.48 -3.13
CA ILE A 122 15.09 9.83 -2.40
C ILE A 122 14.64 9.37 -1.01
N MET A 123 13.92 10.22 -0.28
CA MET A 123 13.34 9.87 1.02
C MET A 123 12.33 8.72 0.90
N GLY A 124 11.48 8.76 -0.12
CA GLY A 124 10.52 7.70 -0.41
C GLY A 124 11.19 6.37 -0.71
N LEU A 125 12.21 6.35 -1.58
CA LEU A 125 13.01 5.15 -1.85
C LEU A 125 13.70 4.61 -0.59
N THR A 126 14.16 5.50 0.30
CA THR A 126 14.71 5.11 1.60
C THR A 126 13.65 4.43 2.47
N PHE A 127 12.43 4.98 2.56
CA PHE A 127 11.31 4.34 3.24
C PHE A 127 10.93 3.00 2.61
N MET A 128 10.93 2.91 1.27
CA MET A 128 10.66 1.66 0.56
C MET A 128 11.66 0.57 0.97
N LEU A 129 12.96 0.90 0.95
CA LEU A 129 14.02 -0.02 1.39
C LEU A 129 13.78 -0.44 2.84
N PHE A 130 13.51 0.49 3.75
CA PHE A 130 13.17 0.16 5.13
C PHE A 130 12.00 -0.83 5.22
N PHE A 131 10.88 -0.56 4.55
CA PHE A 131 9.68 -1.40 4.63
C PHE A 131 9.81 -2.77 3.94
N ILE A 132 10.70 -2.90 2.94
CA ILE A 132 11.07 -4.21 2.38
C ILE A 132 11.66 -5.12 3.47
N TYR A 133 12.51 -4.57 4.34
CA TYR A 133 13.13 -5.32 5.44
C TYR A 133 12.31 -5.32 6.73
N PHE A 134 11.31 -4.45 6.85
CA PHE A 134 10.43 -4.39 7.99
C PHE A 134 9.49 -5.61 8.06
N ASP A 135 9.30 -6.18 9.26
CA ASP A 135 8.33 -7.26 9.47
C ASP A 135 6.93 -6.67 9.64
N TYR A 136 6.12 -6.77 8.58
CA TYR A 136 4.76 -6.25 8.54
C TYR A 136 3.87 -6.77 9.68
N ARG A 137 4.15 -7.94 10.25
CA ARG A 137 3.37 -8.52 11.36
C ARG A 137 3.40 -7.64 12.61
N LYS A 138 4.44 -6.80 12.78
CA LYS A 138 4.52 -5.82 13.86
C LYS A 138 3.43 -4.75 13.75
N LEU A 139 2.96 -4.44 12.54
CA LEU A 139 1.85 -3.49 12.32
C LEU A 139 0.56 -4.00 12.96
N LYS A 140 0.33 -5.32 12.96
CA LYS A 140 -0.86 -5.90 13.58
C LYS A 140 -0.90 -5.62 15.10
N LYS A 141 0.25 -5.72 15.77
CA LYS A 141 0.37 -5.42 17.21
C LYS A 141 0.26 -3.91 17.50
N ALA A 142 0.79 -3.08 16.60
CA ALA A 142 0.76 -1.63 16.73
C ALA A 142 -0.53 -0.98 16.19
N ALA A 143 -1.47 -1.75 15.63
CA ALA A 143 -2.58 -1.23 14.85
C ALA A 143 -3.47 -0.25 15.63
N TRP A 144 -3.77 -0.56 16.90
CA TRP A 144 -4.52 0.34 17.78
C TRP A 144 -3.80 1.66 18.02
N TRP A 145 -2.50 1.62 18.27
CA TRP A 145 -1.68 2.82 18.47
C TRP A 145 -1.62 3.67 17.21
N ILE A 146 -1.44 3.04 16.04
CA ILE A 146 -1.44 3.72 14.74
C ILE A 146 -2.80 4.39 14.48
N TYR A 147 -3.90 3.67 14.73
CA TYR A 147 -5.25 4.17 14.55
C TYR A 147 -5.53 5.39 15.45
N ILE A 148 -5.24 5.28 16.75
CA ILE A 148 -5.46 6.38 17.70
C ILE A 148 -4.59 7.59 17.33
N LEU A 149 -3.29 7.36 17.08
CA LEU A 149 -2.35 8.42 16.75
C LEU A 149 -2.79 9.22 15.52
N LEU A 150 -3.14 8.54 14.41
CA LEU A 150 -3.53 9.23 13.18
C LEU A 150 -4.86 9.98 13.32
N ASN A 151 -5.84 9.42 14.04
CA ASN A 151 -7.09 10.14 14.31
C ASN A 151 -6.86 11.37 15.20
N VAL A 152 -6.02 11.26 16.24
CA VAL A 152 -5.64 12.41 17.09
C VAL A 152 -4.92 13.47 16.27
N LEU A 153 -3.99 13.06 15.40
CA LEU A 153 -3.30 14.00 14.52
C LEU A 153 -4.30 14.69 13.57
N LEU A 154 -5.24 13.95 12.95
CA LEU A 154 -6.26 14.53 12.07
C LEU A 154 -7.14 15.52 12.82
N TRP A 155 -7.50 15.22 14.06
CA TRP A 155 -8.30 16.10 14.91
C TRP A 155 -7.56 17.39 15.30
N ILE A 156 -6.27 17.31 15.62
CA ILE A 156 -5.46 18.48 15.99
C ILE A 156 -5.05 19.30 14.76
N ASN A 157 -4.92 18.67 13.57
CA ASN A 157 -4.34 19.31 12.38
C ASN A 157 -4.96 20.66 12.01
N PRO A 158 -6.30 20.86 12.04
CA PRO A 158 -6.91 22.16 11.78
C PRO A 158 -6.45 23.28 12.72
N MET A 159 -5.98 22.95 13.93
CA MET A 159 -5.55 23.91 14.95
C MET A 159 -4.08 24.34 14.78
N ILE A 160 -3.26 23.51 14.13
CA ILE A 160 -1.80 23.69 14.03
C ILE A 160 -1.29 23.88 12.59
N SER A 161 -2.07 23.45 11.59
CA SER A 161 -1.68 23.50 10.18
C SER A 161 -1.74 24.94 9.66
N THR A 162 -0.85 25.22 8.71
CA THR A 162 -0.99 26.40 7.85
C THR A 162 -2.16 26.18 6.89
N ASN A 163 -3.02 27.20 6.72
CA ASN A 163 -4.14 27.16 5.80
C ASN A 163 -3.62 27.39 4.37
N PHE A 164 -3.64 26.34 3.53
CA PHE A 164 -3.36 26.46 2.10
C PHE A 164 -4.67 26.32 1.32
N TYR A 165 -5.04 27.35 0.55
CA TYR A 165 -6.28 27.37 -0.26
C TYR A 165 -7.54 27.01 0.55
N GLY A 166 -7.63 27.46 1.80
CA GLY A 166 -8.75 27.19 2.71
C GLY A 166 -8.75 25.79 3.33
N MET A 167 -7.65 25.04 3.23
CA MET A 167 -7.55 23.67 3.72
C MET A 167 -6.32 23.49 4.62
N SER A 168 -6.58 23.05 5.85
CA SER A 168 -5.55 22.77 6.88
C SER A 168 -5.04 21.35 6.75
N ARG A 169 -4.18 21.06 5.76
CA ARG A 169 -3.75 19.69 5.41
C ARG A 169 -2.29 19.39 5.76
N PHE A 170 -1.47 20.42 5.85
CA PHE A 170 -0.02 20.30 5.81
C PHE A 170 0.60 20.53 7.18
N LEU A 171 1.22 19.48 7.71
CA LEU A 171 2.05 19.58 8.90
C LEU A 171 3.50 19.89 8.47
N ILE A 172 4.08 20.94 9.04
CA ILE A 172 5.51 21.21 8.93
C ILE A 172 6.22 20.33 9.96
N ALA A 173 6.89 19.29 9.48
CA ALA A 173 7.70 18.40 10.29
C ALA A 173 9.04 19.05 10.68
N PRO A 174 9.70 18.57 11.74
CA PRO A 174 11.07 18.99 12.07
C PRO A 174 11.99 18.84 10.84
N LEU A 175 12.94 19.76 10.67
CA LEU A 175 13.82 19.92 9.48
C LEU A 175 13.15 20.58 8.25
N GLY A 176 11.94 21.12 8.37
CA GLY A 176 11.31 21.93 7.32
C GLY A 176 10.55 21.12 6.26
N PHE A 177 10.39 19.82 6.45
CA PHE A 177 9.63 18.98 5.52
C PHE A 177 8.13 19.16 5.71
N VAL A 178 7.40 19.24 4.59
CA VAL A 178 5.93 19.29 4.63
C VAL A 178 5.36 17.90 4.44
N ILE A 179 4.51 17.45 5.37
CA ILE A 179 3.79 16.18 5.32
C ILE A 179 2.29 16.44 5.21
N ASP A 180 1.65 15.83 4.23
CA ASP A 180 0.19 15.83 4.10
C ASP A 180 -0.38 14.71 4.95
N LEU A 181 -0.98 15.10 6.07
CA LEU A 181 -1.55 14.17 7.03
C LEU A 181 -2.82 13.47 6.50
N THR A 182 -3.59 14.15 5.64
CA THR A 182 -4.79 13.57 5.03
C THR A 182 -4.39 12.43 4.09
N THR A 183 -3.34 12.65 3.28
CA THR A 183 -2.77 11.61 2.41
C THR A 183 -2.20 10.45 3.22
N ALA A 184 -1.47 10.71 4.31
CA ALA A 184 -0.96 9.66 5.21
C ALA A 184 -2.11 8.77 5.74
N SER A 185 -3.20 9.42 6.15
CA SER A 185 -4.35 8.78 6.77
C SER A 185 -5.08 7.86 5.80
N VAL A 186 -5.28 8.29 4.55
CA VAL A 186 -5.92 7.49 3.50
C VAL A 186 -5.16 6.20 3.21
N TRP A 187 -3.83 6.22 3.24
CA TRP A 187 -3.01 5.01 3.04
C TRP A 187 -2.96 4.12 4.27
N ILE A 188 -2.80 4.70 5.48
CA ILE A 188 -2.44 3.94 6.68
C ILE A 188 -3.68 3.48 7.47
N LEU A 189 -4.72 4.30 7.59
CA LEU A 189 -5.90 3.97 8.40
C LEU A 189 -6.64 2.73 7.92
N PRO A 190 -6.86 2.48 6.61
CA PRO A 190 -7.48 1.22 6.18
C PRO A 190 -6.69 -0.01 6.61
N LEU A 191 -5.35 0.08 6.62
CA LEU A 191 -4.49 -1.01 7.09
C LEU A 191 -4.63 -1.23 8.60
N ALA A 192 -4.67 -0.15 9.38
CA ALA A 192 -4.82 -0.21 10.83
C ALA A 192 -6.20 -0.76 11.24
N ILE A 193 -7.28 -0.22 10.66
CA ILE A 193 -8.65 -0.68 10.89
C ILE A 193 -8.74 -2.16 10.50
N GLY A 194 -8.31 -2.50 9.28
CA GLY A 194 -8.29 -3.87 8.81
C GLY A 194 -7.56 -4.82 9.75
N ALA A 195 -6.39 -4.42 10.27
CA ALA A 195 -5.62 -5.22 11.21
C ALA A 195 -6.37 -5.50 12.53
N ILE A 196 -7.09 -4.50 13.04
CA ILE A 196 -7.85 -4.56 14.30
C ILE A 196 -9.07 -5.47 14.16
N VAL A 197 -9.79 -5.38 13.03
CA VAL A 197 -11.05 -6.11 12.81
C VAL A 197 -10.90 -7.43 12.08
N LEU A 198 -9.69 -7.75 11.55
CA LEU A 198 -9.43 -8.90 10.68
C LEU A 198 -9.98 -10.21 11.25
N GLU A 199 -9.64 -10.52 12.50
CA GLU A 199 -10.05 -11.78 13.13
C GLU A 199 -11.55 -11.81 13.36
N LYS A 200 -12.12 -10.73 13.93
CA LYS A 200 -13.55 -10.62 14.25
C LYS A 200 -14.44 -10.79 13.03
N LEU A 201 -14.16 -10.06 11.94
CA LEU A 201 -14.98 -10.10 10.73
C LEU A 201 -14.82 -11.39 9.93
N ARG A 202 -13.68 -12.06 10.06
CA ARG A 202 -13.37 -13.26 9.26
C ARG A 202 -13.81 -14.56 9.92
N SER A 203 -13.76 -14.66 11.25
CA SER A 203 -14.23 -15.84 11.99
C SER A 203 -15.74 -15.77 12.27
N ASN A 204 -16.23 -14.64 12.78
CA ASN A 204 -17.61 -14.47 13.22
C ASN A 204 -18.17 -13.10 12.80
N CYS A 205 -18.60 -13.01 11.54
CA CYS A 205 -19.24 -11.81 10.98
C CYS A 205 -20.65 -11.60 11.58
N ASN A 206 -20.71 -11.15 12.84
CA ASN A 206 -21.92 -10.75 13.54
C ASN A 206 -22.19 -9.24 13.40
N MET A 207 -23.40 -8.81 13.78
CA MET A 207 -23.82 -7.41 13.71
C MET A 207 -22.87 -6.49 14.51
N GLN A 208 -22.40 -6.94 15.68
CA GLN A 208 -21.48 -6.17 16.52
C GLN A 208 -20.13 -5.90 15.82
N SER A 209 -19.59 -6.88 15.09
CA SER A 209 -18.33 -6.72 14.35
C SER A 209 -18.50 -5.77 13.17
N ILE A 210 -19.64 -5.82 12.49
CA ILE A 210 -19.99 -4.88 11.42
C ILE A 210 -20.12 -3.46 11.99
N LEU A 211 -20.85 -3.29 13.10
CA LEU A 211 -21.00 -1.99 13.77
C LEU A 211 -19.65 -1.44 14.27
N THR A 212 -18.77 -2.31 14.79
CA THR A 212 -17.40 -1.92 15.18
C THR A 212 -16.63 -1.39 13.97
N TYR A 213 -16.70 -2.09 12.83
CA TYR A 213 -16.05 -1.66 11.60
C TYR A 213 -16.58 -0.31 11.12
N ILE A 214 -17.90 -0.16 11.05
CA ILE A 214 -18.55 1.10 10.65
C ILE A 214 -18.14 2.25 11.58
N ALA A 215 -18.15 2.04 12.89
CA ALA A 215 -17.74 3.07 13.86
C ALA A 215 -16.27 3.50 13.68
N MET A 216 -15.38 2.53 13.40
CA MET A 216 -13.96 2.81 13.17
C MET A 216 -13.69 3.53 11.84
N VAL A 217 -14.52 3.32 10.83
CA VAL A 217 -14.45 4.04 9.55
C VAL A 217 -15.09 5.43 9.68
N ALA A 218 -16.21 5.54 10.39
CA ALA A 218 -16.94 6.79 10.56
C ALA A 218 -16.12 7.90 11.23
N LEU A 219 -15.26 7.56 12.21
CA LEU A 219 -14.45 8.55 12.90
C LEU A 219 -13.49 9.30 11.94
N PRO A 220 -12.60 8.62 11.17
CA PRO A 220 -11.79 9.29 10.15
C PRO A 220 -12.61 10.05 9.09
N GLU A 221 -13.74 9.50 8.64
CA GLU A 221 -14.62 10.16 7.67
C GLU A 221 -15.11 11.52 8.17
N VAL A 222 -15.58 11.58 9.43
CA VAL A 222 -16.02 12.83 10.07
C VAL A 222 -14.86 13.83 10.19
N LEU A 223 -13.67 13.37 10.56
CA LEU A 223 -12.50 14.24 10.66
C LEU A 223 -12.08 14.79 9.29
N LEU A 224 -12.07 13.96 8.24
CA LEU A 224 -11.77 14.41 6.88
C LEU A 224 -12.83 15.38 6.34
N PHE A 225 -14.10 15.15 6.68
CA PHE A 225 -15.19 16.06 6.37
C PHE A 225 -15.00 17.44 7.02
N GLN A 226 -14.63 17.48 8.32
CA GLN A 226 -14.34 18.72 9.04
C GLN A 226 -13.18 19.50 8.42
N MET A 227 -12.18 18.79 7.88
CA MET A 227 -11.06 19.39 7.15
C MET A 227 -11.43 19.87 5.73
N SER A 228 -12.69 19.71 5.32
CA SER A 228 -13.19 19.99 3.97
C SER A 228 -12.40 19.26 2.87
N ASP A 229 -11.83 18.09 3.18
CA ASP A 229 -11.05 17.30 2.24
C ASP A 229 -11.84 16.12 1.65
N TRP A 230 -12.79 16.48 0.80
CA TRP A 230 -13.77 15.53 0.26
C TRP A 230 -13.12 14.48 -0.62
N VAL A 231 -12.07 14.85 -1.35
CA VAL A 231 -11.33 13.93 -2.23
C VAL A 231 -10.73 12.77 -1.43
N ARG A 232 -10.03 13.07 -0.31
CA ARG A 232 -9.46 12.02 0.55
C ARG A 232 -10.54 11.25 1.31
N MET A 233 -11.62 11.93 1.71
CA MET A 233 -12.80 11.30 2.30
C MET A 233 -13.38 10.23 1.35
N PHE A 234 -13.61 10.57 0.08
CA PHE A 234 -14.07 9.62 -0.94
C PHE A 234 -13.11 8.44 -1.15
N LEU A 235 -11.82 8.73 -1.31
CA LEU A 235 -10.82 7.67 -1.51
C LEU A 235 -10.81 6.72 -0.30
N PHE A 236 -10.84 7.27 0.91
CA PHE A 236 -10.90 6.49 2.14
C PHE A 236 -12.19 5.65 2.24
N GLY A 237 -13.35 6.22 1.88
CA GLY A 237 -14.63 5.54 1.90
C GLY A 237 -14.71 4.38 0.90
N ILE A 238 -14.28 4.59 -0.35
CA ILE A 238 -14.22 3.53 -1.37
C ILE A 238 -13.28 2.42 -0.90
N MET A 239 -12.13 2.78 -0.34
CA MET A 239 -11.15 1.82 0.17
C MET A 239 -11.68 1.02 1.36
N SER A 240 -12.43 1.67 2.26
CA SER A 240 -13.12 1.03 3.37
C SER A 240 -14.17 0.02 2.86
N ILE A 241 -14.95 0.38 1.85
CA ILE A 241 -15.92 -0.53 1.23
C ILE A 241 -15.23 -1.76 0.61
N ILE A 242 -14.17 -1.56 -0.18
CA ILE A 242 -13.40 -2.65 -0.79
C ILE A 242 -12.84 -3.58 0.28
N LEU A 243 -12.27 -3.00 1.34
CA LEU A 243 -11.68 -3.74 2.44
C LEU A 243 -12.75 -4.54 3.21
N PHE A 244 -13.92 -3.95 3.46
CA PHE A 244 -15.05 -4.62 4.12
C PHE A 244 -15.53 -5.84 3.32
N GLY A 245 -15.69 -5.70 1.99
CA GLY A 245 -16.09 -6.81 1.13
C GLY A 245 -15.09 -7.95 1.11
N TRP A 246 -13.80 -7.61 1.11
CA TRP A 246 -12.77 -8.62 1.22
C TRP A 246 -12.74 -9.31 2.60
N LEU A 247 -12.85 -8.54 3.69
CA LEU A 247 -12.81 -9.03 5.07
C LEU A 247 -13.95 -10.00 5.37
N THR A 248 -15.16 -9.63 4.96
CA THR A 248 -16.39 -10.39 5.24
C THR A 248 -16.68 -11.48 4.21
N ARG A 249 -16.07 -11.41 3.01
CA ARG A 249 -16.40 -12.20 1.81
C ARG A 249 -17.88 -12.11 1.38
N LYS A 250 -18.61 -11.12 1.91
CA LYS A 250 -20.04 -10.92 1.73
C LYS A 250 -20.30 -9.81 0.70
N TRP A 251 -19.78 -9.99 -0.51
CA TRP A 251 -19.78 -8.96 -1.57
C TRP A 251 -21.15 -8.37 -1.89
N LEU A 252 -22.23 -9.14 -1.76
CA LEU A 252 -23.60 -8.63 -1.96
C LEU A 252 -23.96 -7.56 -0.91
N TYR A 253 -23.69 -7.82 0.37
CA TYR A 253 -23.93 -6.85 1.45
C TYR A 253 -23.01 -5.64 1.34
N THR A 254 -21.78 -5.84 0.86
CA THR A 254 -20.86 -4.75 0.55
C THR A 254 -21.36 -3.88 -0.58
N ALA A 255 -21.89 -4.48 -1.65
CA ALA A 255 -22.47 -3.74 -2.77
C ALA A 255 -23.70 -2.94 -2.32
N LEU A 256 -24.59 -3.55 -1.54
CA LEU A 256 -25.74 -2.85 -0.95
C LEU A 256 -25.29 -1.71 -0.03
N GLY A 257 -24.31 -1.96 0.84
CA GLY A 257 -23.74 -0.93 1.71
C GLY A 257 -23.13 0.22 0.91
N ALA A 258 -22.41 -0.07 -0.18
CA ALA A 258 -21.83 0.94 -1.06
C ALA A 258 -22.90 1.80 -1.76
N VAL A 259 -23.99 1.19 -2.19
CA VAL A 259 -25.12 1.92 -2.78
C VAL A 259 -25.77 2.83 -1.74
N VAL A 260 -25.99 2.33 -0.52
CA VAL A 260 -26.59 3.12 0.57
C VAL A 260 -25.68 4.28 0.97
N THR A 261 -24.40 4.03 1.20
CA THR A 261 -23.44 5.08 1.58
C THR A 261 -23.26 6.10 0.46
N GLY A 262 -23.17 5.66 -0.79
CA GLY A 262 -23.15 6.54 -1.96
C GLY A 262 -24.41 7.40 -2.07
N SER A 263 -25.59 6.83 -1.81
CA SER A 263 -26.86 7.56 -1.85
C SER A 263 -26.97 8.61 -0.73
N ILE A 264 -26.59 8.24 0.50
CA ILE A 264 -26.53 9.19 1.63
C ILE A 264 -25.56 10.32 1.32
N PHE A 265 -24.40 9.98 0.75
CA PHE A 265 -23.41 10.97 0.39
C PHE A 265 -23.93 11.95 -0.68
N VAL A 266 -24.54 11.45 -1.76
CA VAL A 266 -25.18 12.31 -2.78
C VAL A 266 -26.25 13.19 -2.15
N LEU A 267 -27.06 12.65 -1.24
CA LEU A 267 -28.07 13.42 -0.52
C LEU A 267 -27.44 14.52 0.37
N LEU A 268 -26.36 14.21 1.08
CA LEU A 268 -25.59 15.20 1.85
C LEU A 268 -24.99 16.28 0.95
N LEU A 269 -24.54 15.95 -0.26
CA LEU A 269 -24.13 16.96 -1.23
C LEU A 269 -25.28 17.92 -1.55
N PHE A 270 -26.48 17.40 -1.84
CA PHE A 270 -27.65 18.23 -2.13
C PHE A 270 -28.02 19.17 -0.98
N PHE A 271 -27.94 18.71 0.27
CA PHE A 271 -28.33 19.51 1.44
C PHE A 271 -27.23 20.43 1.98
N ALA A 272 -25.95 20.08 1.78
CA ALA A 272 -24.81 20.82 2.31
C ALA A 272 -24.19 21.77 1.27
N ASP A 273 -24.77 21.91 0.08
CA ASP A 273 -24.19 22.70 -1.00
C ASP A 273 -24.37 24.22 -0.82
N GLN A 274 -23.69 24.79 0.15
CA GLN A 274 -23.60 26.24 0.33
C GLN A 274 -22.61 26.92 -0.64
N TYR A 275 -21.90 26.16 -1.48
CA TYR A 275 -20.77 26.65 -2.28
C TYR A 275 -20.90 26.35 -3.79
N GLY A 276 -22.07 25.96 -4.29
CA GLY A 276 -22.28 25.63 -5.71
C GLY A 276 -21.43 24.45 -6.19
N ARG A 277 -21.14 23.49 -5.32
CA ARG A 277 -20.33 22.29 -5.59
C ARG A 277 -21.02 21.35 -6.56
N LEU A 278 -22.34 21.24 -6.50
CA LEU A 278 -23.13 20.51 -7.51
C LEU A 278 -23.10 21.24 -8.85
N GLU A 279 -23.14 22.57 -8.83
CA GLU A 279 -23.01 23.40 -10.03
C GLU A 279 -21.64 23.17 -10.70
N ARG A 280 -20.55 23.14 -9.92
CA ARG A 280 -19.21 22.76 -10.42
C ARG A 280 -19.15 21.35 -11.00
N LEU A 281 -19.89 20.40 -10.42
CA LEU A 281 -19.98 19.05 -10.97
C LEU A 281 -20.73 19.05 -12.30
N SER A 282 -21.78 19.87 -12.45
CA SER A 282 -22.51 20.02 -13.71
C SER A 282 -21.71 20.71 -14.81
N VAL A 283 -20.77 21.60 -14.49
CA VAL A 283 -19.89 22.24 -15.48
C VAL A 283 -19.07 21.20 -16.27
N VAL A 284 -18.68 20.09 -15.65
CA VAL A 284 -17.97 19.00 -16.34
C VAL A 284 -18.87 18.27 -17.34
N LEU A 285 -20.17 18.17 -17.06
CA LEU A 285 -21.14 17.53 -17.93
C LEU A 285 -21.50 18.41 -19.12
N ASN A 286 -21.42 19.73 -18.97
CA ASN A 286 -21.59 20.67 -20.08
C ASN A 286 -20.56 21.80 -20.03
N LEU A 287 -19.35 21.51 -20.53
CA LEU A 287 -18.22 22.44 -20.56
C LEU A 287 -18.50 23.71 -21.38
N GLN A 288 -19.53 23.70 -22.24
CA GLN A 288 -19.91 24.85 -23.06
C GLN A 288 -20.74 25.89 -22.29
N ASP A 289 -21.45 25.48 -21.24
CA ASP A 289 -22.36 26.36 -20.49
C ASP A 289 -21.60 27.28 -19.53
N ASP A 290 -20.44 26.84 -19.00
CA ASP A 290 -19.56 27.65 -18.16
C ASP A 290 -18.08 27.41 -18.51
N PRO A 291 -17.56 28.12 -19.53
CA PRO A 291 -16.16 28.04 -19.94
C PRO A 291 -15.16 28.49 -18.85
N TYR A 292 -15.59 29.28 -17.87
CA TYR A 292 -14.71 29.74 -16.78
C TYR A 292 -14.57 28.68 -15.69
N GLY A 293 -15.67 28.03 -15.30
CA GLY A 293 -15.65 26.89 -14.38
C GLY A 293 -15.01 25.63 -14.99
N GLY A 294 -15.16 25.46 -16.31
CA GLY A 294 -14.63 24.32 -17.07
C GLY A 294 -13.25 24.55 -17.69
N TYR A 295 -12.65 25.72 -17.47
CA TYR A 295 -11.46 26.17 -18.19
C TYR A 295 -10.32 25.14 -18.19
N SER A 296 -9.95 24.60 -17.03
CA SER A 296 -8.89 23.59 -16.92
C SER A 296 -9.18 22.31 -17.71
N ASN A 297 -10.45 21.88 -17.79
CA ASN A 297 -10.85 20.72 -18.59
C ASN A 297 -10.71 21.01 -20.09
N ILE A 298 -11.15 22.19 -20.52
CA ILE A 298 -11.05 22.63 -21.91
C ILE A 298 -9.57 22.72 -22.31
N SER A 299 -8.72 23.34 -21.48
CA SER A 299 -7.28 23.41 -21.73
C SER A 299 -6.63 22.03 -21.87
N ILE A 300 -6.97 21.06 -21.00
CA ILE A 300 -6.48 19.68 -21.12
C ILE A 300 -6.87 19.06 -22.46
N ILE A 301 -8.12 19.25 -22.89
CA ILE A 301 -8.62 18.74 -24.18
C ILE A 301 -7.86 19.38 -25.34
N GLU A 302 -7.68 20.70 -25.33
CA GLU A 302 -6.96 21.44 -26.36
C GLU A 302 -5.49 21.00 -26.48
N ILE A 303 -4.79 20.83 -25.36
CA ILE A 303 -3.39 20.35 -25.31
C ILE A 303 -3.29 18.96 -25.91
N ILE A 304 -4.16 18.05 -25.50
CA ILE A 304 -4.14 16.66 -25.99
C ILE A 304 -4.48 16.57 -27.49
N GLN A 305 -5.35 17.46 -27.98
CA GLN A 305 -5.68 17.53 -29.40
C GLN A 305 -4.53 18.10 -30.25
N SER A 306 -3.75 19.04 -29.72
CA SER A 306 -2.63 19.66 -30.44
C SER A 306 -1.38 18.78 -30.49
N ALA A 307 -1.16 17.91 -29.49
CA ALA A 307 0.06 17.13 -29.33
C ALA A 307 0.40 16.14 -30.47
N GLY A 308 -0.59 15.60 -31.19
CA GLY A 308 -0.36 14.59 -32.23
C GLY A 308 0.36 13.32 -31.73
N TRP A 309 0.90 12.51 -32.66
CA TRP A 309 1.53 11.22 -32.31
C TRP A 309 2.90 11.33 -31.63
N TRP A 310 3.61 12.44 -31.88
CA TRP A 310 5.02 12.65 -31.51
C TRP A 310 5.24 13.82 -30.54
N GLY A 311 4.18 14.53 -30.17
CA GLY A 311 4.25 15.65 -29.24
C GLY A 311 4.72 16.95 -29.90
N ASN A 312 4.65 18.01 -29.12
CA ASN A 312 5.11 19.36 -29.45
C ASN A 312 6.61 19.55 -29.16
N GLY A 313 7.26 18.61 -28.46
CA GLY A 313 8.68 18.62 -28.15
C GLY A 313 9.00 19.12 -26.74
N ILE A 314 10.26 18.91 -26.32
CA ILE A 314 10.73 19.19 -24.95
C ILE A 314 10.84 20.68 -24.65
N ASP A 315 11.04 21.51 -25.67
CA ASP A 315 11.20 22.97 -25.55
C ASP A 315 9.85 23.73 -25.54
N THR A 316 8.74 23.02 -25.30
CA THR A 316 7.40 23.60 -25.26
C THR A 316 7.27 24.49 -24.02
N THR A 317 7.00 25.79 -24.22
CA THR A 317 6.78 26.72 -23.11
C THR A 317 5.44 26.48 -22.43
N PHE A 318 5.44 26.32 -21.11
CA PHE A 318 4.21 26.03 -20.35
C PHE A 318 3.64 27.29 -19.68
N ASP A 319 2.38 27.58 -19.99
CA ASP A 319 1.61 28.62 -19.33
C ASP A 319 0.80 28.02 -18.16
N MET A 320 1.20 28.36 -16.93
CA MET A 320 0.56 27.89 -15.70
C MET A 320 -0.88 28.39 -15.53
N PHE A 321 -1.24 29.49 -16.18
CA PHE A 321 -2.62 29.97 -16.14
C PHE A 321 -3.54 29.10 -16.99
N LYS A 322 -3.00 28.38 -17.99
CA LYS A 322 -3.77 27.48 -18.86
C LYS A 322 -4.04 26.12 -18.22
N THR A 323 -2.99 25.49 -17.67
CA THR A 323 -3.06 24.13 -17.10
C THR A 323 -2.06 23.94 -15.97
N SER A 324 -2.52 23.38 -14.84
CA SER A 324 -1.63 22.91 -13.78
C SER A 324 -0.99 21.57 -14.18
N TYR A 325 0.05 21.59 -15.01
CA TYR A 325 0.74 20.38 -15.48
C TYR A 325 1.28 19.50 -14.34
N LEU A 326 1.54 20.09 -13.16
CA LEU A 326 1.95 19.37 -11.94
C LEU A 326 0.91 18.36 -11.45
N ASP A 327 -0.38 18.66 -11.68
CA ASP A 327 -1.50 17.80 -11.28
C ASP A 327 -1.84 16.75 -12.36
N TYR A 328 -1.37 16.97 -13.61
CA TYR A 328 -1.67 16.10 -14.77
C TYR A 328 -0.40 15.69 -15.54
N PRO A 329 0.49 14.89 -14.93
CA PRO A 329 1.71 14.46 -15.60
C PRO A 329 1.45 13.62 -16.87
N GLY A 330 0.28 12.96 -16.97
CA GLY A 330 -0.14 12.27 -18.19
C GLY A 330 -0.41 13.23 -19.36
N VAL A 331 -1.00 14.39 -19.08
CA VAL A 331 -1.22 15.45 -20.08
C VAL A 331 0.12 16.02 -20.53
N LEU A 332 1.02 16.31 -19.57
CA LEU A 332 2.37 16.78 -19.87
C LEU A 332 3.17 15.79 -20.73
N LEU A 333 3.07 14.50 -20.43
CA LEU A 333 3.74 13.45 -21.22
C LEU A 333 3.22 13.42 -22.65
N ILE A 334 1.91 13.50 -22.85
CA ILE A 334 1.29 13.51 -24.18
C ILE A 334 1.66 14.79 -24.92
N ASP A 335 1.64 15.95 -24.26
CA ASP A 335 2.01 17.23 -24.88
C ASP A 335 3.45 17.20 -25.42
N VAL A 336 4.40 16.72 -24.61
CA VAL A 336 5.83 16.73 -24.97
C VAL A 336 6.20 15.61 -25.94
N PHE A 337 5.72 14.38 -25.72
CA PHE A 337 6.18 13.18 -26.45
C PHE A 337 5.09 12.54 -27.34
N GLY A 338 3.86 13.04 -27.28
CA GLY A 338 2.74 12.59 -28.11
C GLY A 338 1.96 11.40 -27.56
N TRP A 339 0.92 11.04 -28.30
CA TRP A 339 0.03 9.92 -27.98
C TRP A 339 0.75 8.57 -27.88
N SER A 340 1.86 8.39 -28.61
CA SER A 340 2.65 7.15 -28.55
C SER A 340 3.23 6.90 -27.15
N ALA A 341 3.79 7.94 -26.52
CA ALA A 341 4.27 7.90 -25.14
C ALA A 341 3.14 7.73 -24.13
N GLY A 342 2.00 8.40 -24.35
CA GLY A 342 0.80 8.23 -23.51
C GLY A 342 0.28 6.79 -23.50
N ILE A 343 0.21 6.13 -24.67
CA ILE A 343 -0.19 4.72 -24.78
C ILE A 343 0.84 3.80 -24.12
N LEU A 344 2.14 4.06 -24.32
CA LEU A 344 3.20 3.29 -23.67
C LEU A 344 3.10 3.37 -22.14
N LEU A 345 2.86 4.57 -21.60
CA LEU A 345 2.65 4.78 -20.17
C LEU A 345 1.42 4.01 -19.69
N LEU A 346 0.30 4.09 -20.40
CA LEU A 346 -0.93 3.36 -20.07
C LEU A 346 -0.69 1.85 -20.00
N VAL A 347 -0.01 1.28 -21.00
CA VAL A 347 0.34 -0.16 -21.03
C VAL A 347 1.25 -0.52 -19.86
N GLY A 348 2.27 0.31 -19.59
CA GLY A 348 3.19 0.12 -18.46
C GLY A 348 2.47 0.10 -17.12
N ILE A 349 1.49 0.99 -16.94
CA ILE A 349 0.72 1.08 -15.70
C ILE A 349 -0.27 -0.08 -15.55
N ILE A 350 -0.98 -0.45 -16.61
CA ILE A 350 -1.86 -1.64 -16.59
C ILE A 350 -1.04 -2.87 -16.20
N TRP A 351 0.16 -3.01 -16.78
CA TRP A 351 1.07 -4.09 -16.42
C TRP A 351 1.55 -4.01 -14.96
N PHE A 352 1.85 -2.81 -14.46
CA PHE A 352 2.27 -2.58 -13.07
C PHE A 352 1.19 -2.98 -12.07
N VAL A 353 -0.04 -2.50 -12.26
CA VAL A 353 -1.20 -2.86 -11.42
C VAL A 353 -1.51 -4.35 -11.53
N ALA A 354 -1.52 -4.92 -12.75
CA ALA A 354 -1.74 -6.36 -12.95
C ALA A 354 -0.67 -7.21 -12.24
N SER A 355 0.58 -6.74 -12.19
CA SER A 355 1.66 -7.42 -11.46
C SER A 355 1.42 -7.44 -9.95
N MET A 356 0.87 -6.36 -9.38
CA MET A 356 0.45 -6.36 -7.98
C MET A 356 -0.68 -7.35 -7.71
N VAL A 357 -1.70 -7.38 -8.57
CA VAL A 357 -2.83 -8.32 -8.44
C VAL A 357 -2.34 -9.78 -8.52
N LYS A 358 -1.40 -10.09 -9.42
CA LYS A 358 -0.79 -11.44 -9.56
C LYS A 358 -0.01 -11.90 -8.33
N ILE A 359 0.42 -11.00 -7.45
CA ILE A 359 1.07 -11.36 -6.18
C ILE A 359 0.07 -11.97 -5.19
N LEU A 360 -1.18 -11.51 -5.22
CA LEU A 360 -2.19 -11.82 -4.22
C LEU A 360 -2.45 -13.32 -4.00
N PRO A 361 -2.65 -14.17 -5.03
CA PRO A 361 -2.87 -15.61 -4.83
C PRO A 361 -1.64 -16.34 -4.26
N ARG A 362 -0.45 -15.73 -4.33
CA ARG A 362 0.81 -16.34 -3.87
C ARG A 362 1.08 -16.11 -2.38
N ILE A 363 0.35 -15.18 -1.74
CA ILE A 363 0.47 -14.94 -0.30
C ILE A 363 -0.47 -15.89 0.41
N ARG A 364 -0.04 -16.54 1.50
CA ARG A 364 -0.90 -17.45 2.29
C ARG A 364 -1.45 -16.82 3.58
N ASP A 365 -0.80 -15.77 4.06
CA ASP A 365 -1.22 -15.05 5.26
C ASP A 365 -2.34 -14.05 4.95
N ASP A 366 -3.41 -14.10 5.73
CA ASP A 366 -4.58 -13.26 5.54
C ASP A 366 -4.29 -11.80 5.83
N PHE A 367 -3.50 -11.51 6.85
CA PHE A 367 -3.10 -10.13 7.13
C PHE A 367 -2.24 -9.56 6.00
N GLY A 368 -1.28 -10.32 5.49
CA GLY A 368 -0.49 -9.95 4.31
C GLY A 368 -1.35 -9.74 3.06
N ARG A 369 -2.33 -10.61 2.78
CA ARG A 369 -3.28 -10.42 1.66
C ARG A 369 -4.09 -9.15 1.79
N MET A 370 -4.60 -8.87 2.99
CA MET A 370 -5.36 -7.65 3.28
C MET A 370 -4.56 -6.40 2.91
N ILE A 371 -3.31 -6.32 3.36
CA ILE A 371 -2.44 -5.18 3.09
C ILE A 371 -2.20 -5.01 1.58
N ILE A 372 -1.91 -6.10 0.86
CA ILE A 372 -1.69 -6.04 -0.59
C ILE A 372 -2.94 -5.58 -1.32
N ILE A 373 -4.14 -6.00 -0.92
CA ILE A 373 -5.40 -5.54 -1.52
C ILE A 373 -5.59 -4.06 -1.29
N SER A 374 -5.38 -3.59 -0.05
CA SER A 374 -5.50 -2.16 0.25
C SER A 374 -4.54 -1.33 -0.59
N ILE A 375 -3.28 -1.74 -0.70
CA ILE A 375 -2.26 -1.02 -1.47
C ILE A 375 -2.60 -1.05 -2.97
N THR A 376 -2.89 -2.24 -3.51
CA THR A 376 -3.17 -2.41 -4.94
C THR A 376 -4.43 -1.66 -5.36
N SER A 377 -5.48 -1.69 -4.54
CA SER A 377 -6.74 -1.01 -4.85
C SER A 377 -6.57 0.50 -4.77
N MET A 378 -5.80 1.02 -3.81
CA MET A 378 -5.53 2.45 -3.72
C MET A 378 -4.77 2.96 -4.95
N PHE A 379 -3.69 2.27 -5.34
CA PHE A 379 -2.96 2.59 -6.57
C PHE A 379 -3.89 2.53 -7.79
N ALA A 380 -4.69 1.48 -7.93
CA ALA A 380 -5.61 1.33 -9.04
C ALA A 380 -6.65 2.46 -9.10
N LEU A 381 -7.27 2.82 -7.96
CA LEU A 381 -8.25 3.90 -7.89
C LEU A 381 -7.66 5.25 -8.28
N GLN A 382 -6.49 5.59 -7.74
CA GLN A 382 -5.82 6.84 -8.04
C GLN A 382 -5.38 6.90 -9.51
N ILE A 383 -4.78 5.83 -10.04
CA ILE A 383 -4.39 5.71 -11.45
C ILE A 383 -5.61 5.86 -12.38
N ILE A 384 -6.68 5.10 -12.13
CA ILE A 384 -7.88 5.12 -12.97
C ILE A 384 -8.47 6.54 -12.99
N TYR A 385 -8.52 7.18 -11.83
CA TYR A 385 -9.05 8.54 -11.74
C TYR A 385 -8.14 9.56 -12.43
N SER A 386 -6.81 9.49 -12.23
CA SER A 386 -5.86 10.38 -12.90
C SER A 386 -5.87 10.21 -14.42
N LEU A 387 -6.05 8.98 -14.92
CA LEU A 387 -6.25 8.72 -16.34
C LEU A 387 -7.59 9.29 -16.84
N ALA A 388 -8.66 9.17 -16.05
CA ALA A 388 -9.95 9.78 -16.39
C ALA A 388 -9.84 11.31 -16.45
N MET A 389 -9.13 11.95 -15.51
CA MET A 389 -8.88 13.39 -15.53
C MET A 389 -8.08 13.83 -16.75
N THR A 390 -7.16 12.99 -17.23
CA THR A 390 -6.41 13.25 -18.48
C THR A 390 -7.35 13.38 -19.68
N THR A 391 -8.58 12.85 -19.65
CA THR A 391 -9.54 13.04 -20.75
C THR A 391 -10.21 14.42 -20.79
N GLY A 392 -10.12 15.20 -19.70
CA GLY A 392 -10.87 16.45 -19.51
C GLY A 392 -12.39 16.28 -19.36
N LYS A 393 -12.90 15.05 -19.24
CA LYS A 393 -14.36 14.73 -19.18
C LYS A 393 -14.86 14.37 -17.78
N VAL A 394 -14.01 14.44 -16.77
CA VAL A 394 -14.38 14.17 -15.38
C VAL A 394 -13.97 15.35 -14.51
N PRO A 395 -14.56 15.50 -13.31
CA PRO A 395 -14.17 16.57 -12.40
C PRO A 395 -12.68 16.49 -12.10
N ILE A 396 -12.04 17.65 -12.17
CA ILE A 396 -10.66 17.80 -11.78
C ILE A 396 -10.61 17.83 -10.25
N LEU A 397 -10.00 16.80 -9.66
CA LEU A 397 -9.78 16.68 -8.23
C LEU A 397 -8.28 16.66 -7.92
N SER A 398 -7.90 16.98 -6.68
CA SER A 398 -6.52 16.88 -6.19
C SER A 398 -6.06 15.43 -5.97
N ILE A 399 -6.32 14.53 -6.92
CA ILE A 399 -5.82 13.15 -6.95
C ILE A 399 -4.58 13.10 -7.83
N VAL A 400 -3.42 13.03 -7.18
CA VAL A 400 -2.15 13.02 -7.88
C VAL A 400 -1.90 11.66 -8.52
N PHE A 401 -1.31 11.66 -9.70
CA PHE A 401 -0.94 10.44 -10.42
C PHE A 401 0.11 9.65 -9.61
N PRO A 402 -0.17 8.43 -9.17
CA PRO A 402 0.75 7.72 -8.28
C PRO A 402 2.12 7.47 -8.92
N LEU A 403 3.18 7.69 -8.16
CA LEU A 403 4.60 7.60 -8.51
C LEU A 403 5.10 8.61 -9.55
N ILE A 404 4.20 9.30 -10.25
CA ILE A 404 4.55 10.20 -11.35
C ILE A 404 4.37 11.67 -10.98
N GLY A 405 3.23 12.01 -10.37
CA GLY A 405 2.90 13.40 -10.10
C GLY A 405 3.74 14.02 -8.99
N TYR A 406 3.72 15.34 -8.90
CA TYR A 406 4.55 16.09 -7.96
C TYR A 406 3.99 16.06 -6.53
N GLY A 407 4.86 15.84 -5.54
CA GLY A 407 4.56 16.15 -4.15
C GLY A 407 5.00 15.11 -3.12
N ASN A 408 4.65 15.37 -1.86
CA ASN A 408 5.03 14.55 -0.70
C ASN A 408 4.29 13.21 -0.59
N HIS A 409 3.23 13.00 -1.39
CA HIS A 409 2.48 11.74 -1.46
C HIS A 409 3.38 10.55 -1.84
N LEU A 410 4.45 10.80 -2.62
CA LEU A 410 5.48 9.84 -2.97
C LEU A 410 6.04 9.09 -1.76
N LEU A 411 6.22 9.76 -0.61
CA LEU A 411 6.73 9.14 0.62
C LEU A 411 5.87 7.94 1.03
N PHE A 412 4.55 8.12 0.98
CA PHE A 412 3.59 7.08 1.36
C PHE A 412 3.53 6.00 0.30
N GLU A 413 3.51 6.36 -0.97
CA GLU A 413 3.47 5.39 -2.07
C GLU A 413 4.68 4.47 -2.09
N TYR A 414 5.89 5.02 -1.99
CA TYR A 414 7.11 4.23 -1.91
C TYR A 414 7.14 3.37 -0.62
N ALA A 415 6.69 3.90 0.52
CA ALA A 415 6.57 3.12 1.75
C ALA A 415 5.61 1.93 1.59
N MET A 416 4.45 2.15 0.96
CA MET A 416 3.44 1.12 0.71
C MET A 416 3.95 0.06 -0.26
N LEU A 417 4.64 0.45 -1.34
CA LEU A 417 5.28 -0.50 -2.25
C LEU A 417 6.39 -1.30 -1.56
N GLY A 418 7.15 -0.66 -0.67
CA GLY A 418 8.14 -1.34 0.15
C GLY A 418 7.50 -2.40 1.04
N LEU A 419 6.35 -2.09 1.63
CA LEU A 419 5.56 -2.99 2.46
C LEU A 419 5.03 -4.18 1.65
N LEU A 420 4.45 -3.93 0.47
CA LEU A 420 3.99 -4.96 -0.47
C LEU A 420 5.13 -5.90 -0.90
N LEU A 421 6.27 -5.33 -1.28
CA LEU A 421 7.47 -6.09 -1.66
C LEU A 421 8.02 -6.87 -0.46
N GLY A 422 8.02 -6.30 0.73
CA GLY A 422 8.40 -6.96 1.98
C GLY A 422 7.52 -8.16 2.33
N ILE A 423 6.20 -8.07 2.07
CA ILE A 423 5.26 -9.20 2.22
C ILE A 423 5.58 -10.29 1.18
N TYR A 424 5.72 -9.92 -0.10
CA TYR A 424 6.06 -10.87 -1.17
C TYR A 424 7.37 -11.59 -0.88
N ARG A 425 8.36 -10.87 -0.35
CA ARG A 425 9.67 -11.40 -0.01
C ARG A 425 9.60 -12.54 1.00
N ARG A 426 8.64 -12.51 1.93
CA ARG A 426 8.46 -13.49 3.02
C ARG A 426 7.39 -14.53 2.75
N LYS A 427 6.86 -14.61 1.51
CA LYS A 427 5.74 -15.51 1.17
C LYS A 427 6.04 -16.98 1.46
N ASP A 428 7.26 -17.44 1.17
CA ASP A 428 7.67 -18.85 1.31
C ASP A 428 7.92 -19.18 2.80
N THR A 429 8.40 -18.21 3.58
CA THR A 429 8.60 -18.33 5.02
C THR A 429 7.28 -18.45 5.79
N ASN A 430 6.30 -17.60 5.50
CA ASN A 430 5.04 -17.57 6.23
C ASN A 430 4.11 -18.74 5.87
N SER A 431 4.32 -19.32 4.68
CA SER A 431 3.55 -20.45 4.16
C SER A 431 3.55 -21.66 5.11
N LYS A 432 4.72 -22.02 5.64
CA LYS A 432 4.90 -23.18 6.51
C LYS A 432 4.43 -22.94 7.94
N ARG A 433 4.65 -21.73 8.47
CA ARG A 433 4.17 -21.34 9.79
C ARG A 433 2.65 -21.49 9.91
N ASN A 434 1.91 -21.07 8.87
CA ASN A 434 0.45 -21.15 8.85
C ASN A 434 -0.07 -22.58 8.61
N GLU A 435 0.63 -23.41 7.83
CA GLU A 435 0.29 -24.85 7.70
C GLU A 435 0.43 -25.57 9.05
N LYS A 436 1.47 -25.30 9.81
CA LYS A 436 1.66 -25.91 11.14
C LYS A 436 0.67 -25.44 12.19
N MET A 437 0.36 -24.13 12.23
CA MET A 437 -0.68 -23.65 13.16
C MET A 437 -2.02 -24.34 12.88
N ARG A 438 -2.36 -24.58 11.61
CA ARG A 438 -3.56 -25.34 11.24
C ARG A 438 -3.47 -26.78 11.73
N GLN A 439 -2.40 -27.50 11.42
CA GLN A 439 -2.20 -28.87 11.90
C GLN A 439 -2.23 -28.99 13.43
N LYS A 440 -1.72 -27.99 14.15
CA LYS A 440 -1.71 -27.98 15.62
C LYS A 440 -3.09 -27.68 16.23
N VAL A 441 -3.90 -26.85 15.57
CA VAL A 441 -5.30 -26.60 15.95
C VAL A 441 -6.18 -27.82 15.63
N ASP A 442 -5.94 -28.45 14.48
CA ASP A 442 -6.69 -29.65 14.06
C ASP A 442 -6.33 -30.90 14.91
N ALA A 443 -5.18 -30.89 15.57
CA ALA A 443 -4.71 -31.98 16.44
C ALA A 443 -5.10 -31.80 17.93
N ASP A 444 -5.65 -30.65 18.34
CA ASP A 444 -6.01 -30.35 19.73
C ASP A 444 -7.54 -30.33 19.93
N PRO A 445 -8.17 -31.44 20.39
CA PRO A 445 -9.62 -31.54 20.52
C PRO A 445 -10.24 -30.59 21.57
N MET A 446 -9.41 -29.89 22.36
CA MET A 446 -9.87 -28.87 23.33
C MET A 446 -10.11 -27.48 22.70
N ILE A 447 -9.66 -27.24 21.47
CA ILE A 447 -9.82 -25.95 20.76
C ILE A 447 -10.94 -26.01 19.70
N SER A 448 -11.35 -27.21 19.31
CA SER A 448 -12.39 -27.45 18.29
C SER A 448 -13.83 -27.50 18.83
N SER A 449 -14.06 -27.21 20.12
CA SER A 449 -15.39 -27.22 20.75
C SER A 449 -15.91 -25.82 21.05
#